data_AF-A0A6M1ZFS6-F1
#
_entry.id   AF-A0A6M1ZFS6-F1
#
_cell.length_a   1.000
_cell.length_b   1.000
_cell.length_c   1.000
_cell.angle_alpha   90.00
_cell.angle_beta   90.00
_cell.angle_gamma   90.00
#
_symmetry.space_group_name_H-M   'P 1'
#
loop_
_entity.id
_entity.type
_entity.pdbx_description
1 polymer ?
#
loop_
_entity_poly.entity_id
_entity_poly.type
_entity_poly.pdbx_seq_one_letter_code
_entity_poly.pdbx_strand_id
1 'polypeptide(L)'
;MTSYLYPGHFDLVTPDGVLRKIERISPDMAEAELFIENISPAFVGYHLDNSTVFFNFKSVLAQLGLNGEGKELHLDRKAGVAEVKVQIHAIGPLAREMLSLLEPGIFLGKLFAADERRRVRNPDYLFRMFGRTDREGRPLLSLGEKESDPSLILEKVQGHMVAFLALKHGRIDYLPTVESFLPTLAKALKGSFRLRELLALHQQWIPNASQIVSEENILLVRTEPLHIRTVFARVVDTLLPKGYRHTSANILQPNTEASGDIYELFGSSQKPVERIPLEFYTLEPHREHVFFADRDQLLLSLQDKKTIFHTFETAPAP
;
A
#
# COMPACT_ATOMS: atom_id res chain seq x y z
N MET A 1 -6.25 29.44 -9.25
CA MET A 1 -6.32 28.02 -9.65
C MET A 1 -5.37 27.24 -8.77
N THR A 2 -5.88 26.57 -7.75
CA THR A 2 -5.08 25.68 -6.90
C THR A 2 -4.74 24.47 -7.76
N SER A 3 -3.46 24.33 -8.12
CA SER A 3 -2.98 23.18 -8.88
C SER A 3 -3.23 21.90 -8.09
N TYR A 4 -4.08 21.01 -8.61
CA TYR A 4 -4.28 19.65 -8.07
C TYR A 4 -3.05 18.74 -8.30
N LEU A 5 -1.95 19.27 -8.82
CA LEU A 5 -0.67 18.58 -9.02
C LEU A 5 0.26 18.70 -7.81
N TYR A 6 -0.28 18.77 -6.58
CA TYR A 6 0.55 18.57 -5.40
C TYR A 6 0.90 17.08 -5.30
N PRO A 7 2.19 16.71 -5.21
CA PRO A 7 2.62 15.32 -5.02
C PRO A 7 2.03 14.61 -3.79
N GLY A 8 1.37 15.36 -2.90
CA GLY A 8 0.80 14.86 -1.64
C GLY A 8 -0.64 14.35 -1.70
N HIS A 9 -1.35 14.47 -2.84
CA HIS A 9 -2.72 13.97 -2.96
C HIS A 9 -2.85 13.03 -4.15
N PHE A 10 -2.39 11.79 -3.97
CA PHE A 10 -2.80 10.73 -4.87
C PHE A 10 -4.31 10.52 -4.75
N ASP A 11 -5.00 10.56 -5.88
CA ASP A 11 -6.45 10.51 -5.99
C ASP A 11 -7.04 9.09 -5.82
N LEU A 12 -6.20 8.07 -5.66
CA LEU A 12 -6.61 6.71 -5.34
C LEU A 12 -6.67 6.41 -3.84
N VAL A 13 -6.25 7.33 -2.98
CA VAL A 13 -6.29 7.12 -1.52
C VAL A 13 -6.90 8.29 -0.79
N THR A 14 -7.46 7.99 0.37
CA THR A 14 -7.93 9.01 1.32
C THR A 14 -6.89 9.29 2.41
N PRO A 15 -7.09 10.34 3.21
CA PRO A 15 -6.53 10.42 4.56
C PRO A 15 -6.93 9.21 5.41
N ASP A 16 -6.24 9.02 6.53
CA ASP A 16 -6.61 7.98 7.50
C ASP A 16 -7.91 8.35 8.22
N GLY A 17 -8.76 7.35 8.44
CA GLY A 17 -9.99 7.45 9.21
C GLY A 17 -9.75 7.35 10.71
N VAL A 18 -10.47 8.19 11.45
CA VAL A 18 -10.48 8.22 12.90
C VAL A 18 -11.54 7.27 13.43
N LEU A 19 -11.16 6.41 14.37
CA LEU A 19 -12.08 5.56 15.12
C LEU A 19 -13.03 6.43 15.94
N ARG A 20 -14.34 6.36 15.64
CA ARG A 20 -15.39 7.06 16.39
C ARG A 20 -15.99 6.17 17.47
N LYS A 21 -16.22 4.90 17.15
CA LYS A 21 -16.85 3.92 18.03
C LYS A 21 -16.23 2.55 17.80
N ILE A 22 -16.03 1.80 18.87
CA ILE A 22 -15.60 0.40 18.83
C ILE A 22 -16.47 -0.43 19.78
N GLU A 23 -16.97 -1.54 19.28
CA GLU A 23 -17.76 -2.52 20.02
C GLU A 23 -17.01 -3.86 20.01
N ARG A 24 -16.62 -4.33 21.19
CA ARG A 24 -15.89 -5.59 21.33
C ARG A 24 -16.86 -6.74 21.40
N ILE A 25 -16.80 -7.62 20.40
CA ILE A 25 -17.65 -8.81 20.31
C ILE A 25 -17.00 -9.96 21.09
N SER A 26 -15.68 -10.10 20.97
CA SER A 26 -14.88 -11.11 21.67
C SER A 26 -13.45 -10.62 21.88
N PRO A 27 -12.58 -11.37 22.57
CA PRO A 27 -11.15 -11.05 22.65
C PRO A 27 -10.46 -10.98 21.28
N ASP A 28 -11.02 -11.66 20.28
CA ASP A 28 -10.48 -11.80 18.93
C ASP A 28 -11.15 -10.89 17.91
N MET A 29 -12.24 -10.21 18.28
CA MET A 29 -13.08 -9.52 17.31
C MET A 29 -13.73 -8.25 17.87
N ALA A 30 -13.69 -7.19 17.07
CA ALA A 30 -14.44 -5.97 17.33
C ALA A 30 -15.06 -5.40 16.05
N GLU A 31 -16.16 -4.68 16.21
CA GLU A 31 -16.72 -3.81 15.17
C GLU A 31 -16.35 -2.37 15.45
N ALA A 32 -15.93 -1.65 14.41
CA ALA A 32 -15.46 -0.29 14.49
C ALA A 32 -16.16 0.59 13.45
N GLU A 33 -16.55 1.78 13.89
CA GLU A 33 -17.07 2.83 13.02
C GLU A 33 -15.99 3.90 12.87
N LEU A 34 -15.57 4.14 11.63
CA LEU A 34 -14.53 5.12 11.28
C LEU A 34 -15.15 6.30 10.55
N PHE A 35 -14.59 7.48 10.81
CA PHE A 35 -14.91 8.69 10.06
C PHE A 35 -13.65 9.22 9.38
N ILE A 36 -13.73 9.45 8.07
CA ILE A 36 -12.65 10.00 7.26
C ILE A 36 -13.05 11.42 6.84
N GLU A 37 -12.21 12.39 7.15
CA GLU A 37 -12.41 13.80 6.83
C GLU A 37 -11.40 14.28 5.79
N ASN A 38 -11.71 15.42 5.15
CA ASN A 38 -10.81 16.08 4.20
C ASN A 38 -10.42 15.20 3.01
N ILE A 39 -11.36 14.38 2.53
CA ILE A 39 -11.16 13.59 1.32
C ILE A 39 -11.10 14.57 0.12
N SER A 40 -10.07 14.41 -0.71
CA SER A 40 -9.87 15.24 -1.90
C SER A 40 -11.10 15.16 -2.82
N PRO A 41 -11.59 16.28 -3.38
CA PRO A 41 -12.71 16.24 -4.35
C PRO A 41 -12.34 15.52 -5.65
N ALA A 42 -11.04 15.29 -5.88
CA ALA A 42 -10.51 14.49 -6.98
C ALA A 42 -10.45 12.99 -6.67
N PHE A 43 -10.76 12.55 -5.45
CA PHE A 43 -10.73 11.14 -5.07
C PHE A 43 -11.61 10.30 -6.01
N VAL A 44 -10.97 9.36 -6.69
CA VAL A 44 -11.60 8.57 -7.76
C VAL A 44 -12.72 7.68 -7.21
N GLY A 45 -12.63 7.26 -5.95
CA GLY A 45 -13.62 6.40 -5.31
C GLY A 45 -15.04 6.99 -5.28
N TYR A 46 -15.21 8.32 -5.41
CA TYR A 46 -16.54 8.94 -5.57
C TYR A 46 -17.27 8.56 -6.87
N HIS A 47 -16.54 8.04 -7.85
CA HIS A 47 -17.05 7.70 -9.18
C HIS A 47 -17.06 6.20 -9.46
N LEU A 48 -16.61 5.40 -8.49
CA LEU A 48 -16.53 3.95 -8.62
C LEU A 48 -17.67 3.28 -7.87
N ASP A 49 -17.91 2.01 -8.20
CA ASP A 49 -18.75 1.16 -7.38
C ASP A 49 -18.05 0.86 -6.04
N ASN A 50 -18.82 0.84 -4.94
CA ASN A 50 -18.29 0.60 -3.60
C ASN A 50 -17.52 -0.73 -3.50
N SER A 51 -17.85 -1.75 -4.31
CA SER A 51 -17.11 -3.02 -4.35
C SER A 51 -15.66 -2.90 -4.83
N THR A 52 -15.29 -1.77 -5.43
CA THR A 52 -13.92 -1.48 -5.90
C THR A 52 -13.19 -0.47 -5.01
N VAL A 53 -13.83 -0.03 -3.92
CA VAL A 53 -13.22 0.85 -2.92
C VAL A 53 -12.97 0.03 -1.66
N PHE A 54 -11.69 -0.22 -1.37
CA PHE A 54 -11.28 -1.09 -0.28
C PHE A 54 -10.81 -0.28 0.92
N PHE A 55 -11.14 -0.75 2.11
CA PHE A 55 -10.51 -0.25 3.32
C PHE A 55 -9.13 -0.92 3.47
N ASN A 56 -8.09 -0.11 3.42
CA ASN A 56 -6.70 -0.52 3.63
C ASN A 56 -6.28 -0.17 5.06
N PHE A 57 -6.10 -1.20 5.87
CA PHE A 57 -5.74 -1.05 7.27
C PHE A 57 -4.29 -0.55 7.44
N LYS A 58 -4.01 0.07 8.58
CA LYS A 58 -2.67 0.62 8.84
C LYS A 58 -1.69 -0.53 9.06
N SER A 59 -0.62 -0.59 8.27
CA SER A 59 0.32 -1.73 8.33
C SER A 59 0.95 -1.93 9.70
N VAL A 60 1.14 -0.87 10.50
CA VAL A 60 1.69 -0.98 11.86
C VAL A 60 0.80 -1.85 12.76
N LEU A 61 -0.53 -1.76 12.59
CA LEU A 61 -1.49 -2.61 13.29
C LEU A 61 -1.52 -4.02 12.68
N ALA A 62 -1.43 -4.13 11.36
CA ALA A 62 -1.31 -5.41 10.67
C ALA A 62 -0.10 -6.23 11.13
N GLN A 63 1.04 -5.58 11.36
CA GLN A 63 2.26 -6.26 11.83
C GLN A 63 2.07 -6.84 13.23
N LEU A 64 1.23 -6.23 14.06
CA LEU A 64 0.86 -6.76 15.37
C LEU A 64 -0.20 -7.87 15.30
N GLY A 65 -0.66 -8.24 14.10
CA GLY A 65 -1.64 -9.28 13.85
C GLY A 65 -3.09 -8.79 13.83
N LEU A 66 -3.34 -7.48 13.75
CA LEU A 66 -4.71 -6.96 13.57
C LEU A 66 -5.08 -6.85 12.10
N ASN A 67 -6.22 -7.41 11.71
CA ASN A 67 -6.74 -7.31 10.36
C ASN A 67 -8.10 -6.58 10.35
N GLY A 68 -8.24 -5.51 9.58
CA GLY A 68 -9.49 -4.74 9.45
C GLY A 68 -10.19 -4.95 8.11
N GLU A 69 -11.34 -5.61 8.11
CA GLU A 69 -12.15 -5.80 6.90
C GLU A 69 -13.29 -4.78 6.83
N GLY A 70 -13.33 -3.96 5.77
CA GLY A 70 -14.44 -3.03 5.53
C GLY A 70 -15.73 -3.77 5.19
N LYS A 71 -16.81 -3.49 5.93
CA LYS A 71 -18.13 -4.12 5.76
C LYS A 71 -19.15 -3.19 5.12
N GLU A 72 -19.14 -1.92 5.50
CA GLU A 72 -20.02 -0.90 4.94
C GLU A 72 -19.22 0.38 4.66
N LEU A 73 -19.58 1.07 3.57
CA LEU A 73 -18.95 2.30 3.14
C LEU A 73 -20.01 3.29 2.67
N HIS A 74 -20.01 4.48 3.26
CA HIS A 74 -20.78 5.63 2.80
C HIS A 74 -19.82 6.78 2.46
N LEU A 75 -19.87 7.25 1.21
CA LEU A 75 -19.04 8.34 0.70
C LEU A 75 -19.91 9.57 0.42
N ASP A 76 -19.57 10.71 1.02
CA ASP A 76 -20.18 11.99 0.70
C ASP A 76 -19.17 12.90 0.00
N ARG A 77 -19.36 13.06 -1.31
CA ARG A 77 -18.52 13.93 -2.16
C ARG A 77 -18.69 15.41 -1.85
N LYS A 78 -19.90 15.84 -1.50
CA LYS A 78 -20.18 17.26 -1.25
C LYS A 78 -19.53 17.72 0.05
N ALA A 79 -19.59 16.87 1.08
CA ALA A 79 -18.96 17.13 2.36
C ALA A 79 -17.45 16.76 2.39
N GLY A 80 -16.98 15.92 1.46
CA GLY A 80 -15.58 15.49 1.45
C GLY A 80 -15.27 14.50 2.58
N VAL A 81 -16.22 13.64 2.93
CA VAL A 81 -16.13 12.73 4.08
C VAL A 81 -16.55 11.31 3.72
N ALA A 82 -16.19 10.35 4.58
CA ALA A 82 -16.68 8.98 4.51
C ALA A 82 -16.95 8.40 5.89
N GLU A 83 -17.96 7.54 5.97
CA GLU A 83 -18.21 6.65 7.10
C GLU A 83 -17.94 5.21 6.68
N VAL A 84 -17.14 4.50 7.49
CA VAL A 84 -16.71 3.13 7.19
C VAL A 84 -16.97 2.25 8.41
N LYS A 85 -17.73 1.17 8.24
CA LYS A 85 -17.79 0.10 9.24
C LYS A 85 -16.74 -0.94 8.92
N VAL A 86 -15.95 -1.29 9.93
CA VAL A 86 -14.83 -2.22 9.83
C VAL A 86 -14.98 -3.30 10.88
N GLN A 87 -14.82 -4.55 10.47
CA GLN A 87 -14.65 -5.68 11.39
C GLN A 87 -13.16 -5.91 11.61
N ILE A 88 -12.71 -5.78 12.85
CA ILE A 88 -11.31 -5.97 13.23
C ILE A 88 -11.16 -7.35 13.86
N HIS A 89 -10.23 -8.14 13.32
CA HIS A 89 -9.86 -9.46 13.80
C HIS A 89 -8.46 -9.44 14.39
N ALA A 90 -8.29 -10.04 15.57
CA ALA A 90 -6.99 -10.24 16.19
C ALA A 90 -6.45 -11.64 15.92
N ILE A 91 -5.27 -11.71 15.33
CA ILE A 91 -4.56 -12.95 14.99
C ILE A 91 -3.42 -13.14 15.98
N GLY A 92 -3.71 -13.90 17.04
CA GLY A 92 -2.75 -14.27 18.08
C GLY A 92 -2.73 -13.36 19.31
N PRO A 93 -1.93 -13.72 20.33
CA PRO A 93 -1.97 -13.07 21.65
C PRO A 93 -1.67 -11.57 21.60
N LEU A 94 -0.64 -11.17 20.86
CA LEU A 94 -0.22 -9.77 20.74
C LEU A 94 -1.32 -8.89 20.12
N ALA A 95 -2.02 -9.44 19.12
CA ALA A 95 -3.13 -8.76 18.46
C ALA A 95 -4.31 -8.56 19.42
N ARG A 96 -4.63 -9.54 20.28
CA ARG A 96 -5.71 -9.42 21.29
C ARG A 96 -5.43 -8.31 22.28
N GLU A 97 -4.19 -8.22 22.75
CA GLU A 97 -3.76 -7.13 23.63
C GLU A 97 -3.90 -5.78 22.93
N MET A 98 -3.40 -5.67 21.70
CA MET A 98 -3.52 -4.42 20.93
C MET A 98 -4.99 -4.05 20.67
N LEU A 99 -5.87 -5.02 20.36
CA LEU A 99 -7.31 -4.81 20.18
C LEU A 99 -7.97 -4.24 21.45
N SER A 100 -7.56 -4.74 22.62
CA SER A 100 -8.05 -4.26 23.92
C SER A 100 -7.69 -2.79 24.20
N LEU A 101 -6.61 -2.28 23.57
CA LEU A 101 -6.12 -0.93 23.73
C LEU A 101 -6.69 0.06 22.70
N LEU A 102 -7.43 -0.40 21.70
CA LEU A 102 -8.07 0.49 20.72
C LEU A 102 -9.18 1.31 21.37
N GLU A 103 -9.13 2.63 21.17
CA GLU A 103 -10.11 3.58 21.70
C GLU A 103 -10.40 4.69 20.70
N PRO A 104 -11.56 5.38 20.82
CA PRO A 104 -11.89 6.50 19.96
C PRO A 104 -10.78 7.55 19.84
N GLY A 105 -10.62 8.10 18.63
CA GLY A 105 -9.56 9.04 18.27
C GLY A 105 -8.33 8.42 17.61
N ILE A 106 -8.22 7.08 17.59
CA ILE A 106 -7.12 6.37 16.91
C ILE A 106 -7.33 6.37 15.39
N PHE A 107 -6.24 6.57 14.63
CA PHE A 107 -6.23 6.40 13.18
C PHE A 107 -5.98 4.94 12.78
N LEU A 108 -6.93 4.30 12.07
CA LEU A 108 -6.90 2.85 11.79
C LEU A 108 -6.54 2.46 10.36
N GLY A 109 -6.77 3.32 9.38
CA GLY A 109 -6.54 3.00 7.98
C GLY A 109 -7.22 3.98 7.05
N LYS A 110 -7.20 3.72 5.76
CA LYS A 110 -7.68 4.63 4.71
C LYS A 110 -8.43 3.86 3.64
N LEU A 111 -9.15 4.56 2.77
CA LEU A 111 -9.74 3.94 1.59
C LEU A 111 -8.74 3.96 0.44
N PHE A 112 -8.77 2.90 -0.36
CA PHE A 112 -8.09 2.78 -1.64
C PHE A 112 -9.10 2.50 -2.75
N ALA A 113 -9.08 3.31 -3.80
CA ALA A 113 -9.92 3.16 -4.97
C ALA A 113 -9.18 2.31 -6.02
N ALA A 114 -9.55 1.03 -6.15
CA ALA A 114 -8.96 0.12 -7.14
C ALA A 114 -9.61 0.32 -8.50
N ASP A 115 -9.35 1.47 -9.13
CA ASP A 115 -9.84 1.76 -10.48
C ASP A 115 -9.21 0.79 -11.49
N GLU A 116 -10.02 -0.14 -12.00
CA GLU A 116 -9.66 -1.12 -13.02
C GLU A 116 -9.05 -0.50 -14.28
N ARG A 117 -9.39 0.75 -14.61
CA ARG A 117 -8.79 1.46 -15.76
C ARG A 117 -7.32 1.80 -15.51
N ARG A 118 -6.90 1.90 -14.24
CA ARG A 118 -5.53 2.21 -13.85
C ARG A 118 -4.70 0.96 -13.55
N ARG A 119 -5.31 -0.22 -13.43
CA ARG A 119 -4.59 -1.47 -13.24
C ARG A 119 -3.70 -1.75 -14.45
N VAL A 120 -2.41 -1.95 -14.19
CA VAL A 120 -1.40 -2.20 -15.22
C VAL A 120 -1.64 -3.55 -15.89
N ARG A 121 -1.70 -3.56 -17.22
CA ARG A 121 -1.92 -4.74 -18.07
C ARG A 121 -0.72 -5.10 -18.93
N ASN A 122 0.11 -4.12 -19.25
CA ASN A 122 1.28 -4.26 -20.12
C ASN A 122 2.55 -4.33 -19.26
N PRO A 123 3.28 -5.47 -19.24
CA PRO A 123 4.52 -5.60 -18.49
C PRO A 123 5.60 -4.61 -18.96
N ASP A 124 5.59 -4.21 -20.23
CA ASP A 124 6.55 -3.22 -20.76
C ASP A 124 6.49 -1.90 -20.01
N TYR A 125 5.31 -1.51 -19.51
CA TYR A 125 5.16 -0.28 -18.73
C TYR A 125 6.01 -0.31 -17.45
N LEU A 126 6.01 -1.44 -16.74
CA LEU A 126 6.80 -1.62 -15.51
C LEU A 126 8.28 -1.84 -15.82
N PHE A 127 8.61 -2.61 -16.87
CA PHE A 127 9.99 -2.77 -17.33
C PHE A 127 10.66 -1.44 -17.69
N ARG A 128 9.91 -0.48 -18.25
CA ARG A 128 10.43 0.86 -18.52
C ARG A 128 10.80 1.64 -17.27
N MET A 129 10.25 1.29 -16.11
CA MET A 129 10.52 1.98 -14.84
C MET A 129 11.58 1.26 -14.00
N PHE A 130 11.70 -0.07 -14.12
CA PHE A 130 12.76 -0.83 -13.45
C PHE A 130 14.15 -0.36 -13.88
N GLY A 131 15.04 -0.13 -12.90
CA GLY A 131 16.41 0.33 -13.13
C GLY A 131 16.53 1.76 -13.68
N ARG A 132 15.41 2.49 -13.81
CA ARG A 132 15.42 3.92 -14.15
C ARG A 132 15.37 4.77 -12.90
N THR A 133 15.99 5.94 -12.99
CA THR A 133 16.01 6.94 -11.94
C THR A 133 15.36 8.24 -12.42
N ASP A 134 14.92 9.06 -11.47
CA ASP A 134 14.60 10.46 -11.73
C ASP A 134 15.86 11.31 -11.91
N ARG A 135 15.67 12.62 -12.10
CA ARG A 135 16.75 13.61 -12.27
C ARG A 135 17.67 13.74 -11.05
N GLU A 136 17.22 13.29 -9.88
CA GLU A 136 17.97 13.33 -8.63
C GLU A 136 18.64 11.98 -8.34
N GLY A 137 18.63 11.05 -9.30
CA GLY A 137 19.25 9.73 -9.18
C GLY A 137 18.43 8.73 -8.37
N ARG A 138 17.15 9.01 -8.10
CA ARG A 138 16.29 8.19 -7.25
C ARG A 138 15.47 7.21 -8.10
N PRO A 139 15.41 5.91 -7.76
CA PRO A 139 14.72 4.91 -8.57
C PRO A 139 13.23 5.21 -8.78
N LEU A 140 12.73 5.05 -10.01
CA LEU A 140 11.29 5.17 -10.31
C LEU A 140 10.51 3.93 -9.83
N LEU A 141 11.10 2.76 -10.07
CA LEU A 141 10.68 1.46 -9.55
C LEU A 141 11.94 0.60 -9.37
N SER A 142 12.20 0.08 -8.17
CA SER A 142 13.30 -0.87 -7.95
C SER A 142 13.01 -1.85 -6.83
N LEU A 143 13.55 -3.06 -6.95
CA LEU A 143 13.57 -4.06 -5.89
C LEU A 143 15.03 -4.18 -5.41
N GLY A 144 15.32 -3.80 -4.18
CA GLY A 144 16.69 -3.70 -3.66
C GLY A 144 17.43 -2.42 -4.11
N GLU A 145 18.76 -2.47 -4.10
CA GLU A 145 19.59 -1.26 -4.05
C GLU A 145 19.75 -0.48 -5.37
N LYS A 146 19.46 -1.02 -6.57
CA LYS A 146 19.41 -0.22 -7.83
C LYS A 146 19.10 -1.00 -9.11
N GLU A 147 19.40 -2.29 -9.20
CA GLU A 147 19.17 -3.10 -10.40
C GLU A 147 17.96 -4.00 -10.23
N SER A 148 17.31 -4.39 -11.33
CA SER A 148 16.24 -5.39 -11.29
C SER A 148 16.80 -6.69 -10.71
N ASP A 149 16.41 -7.02 -9.49
CA ASP A 149 16.74 -8.29 -8.87
C ASP A 149 16.33 -9.43 -9.83
N PRO A 150 17.26 -10.32 -10.22
CA PRO A 150 16.95 -11.44 -11.11
C PRO A 150 15.88 -12.39 -10.56
N SER A 151 15.56 -12.29 -9.26
CA SER A 151 14.49 -13.05 -8.63
C SER A 151 13.08 -12.52 -8.92
N LEU A 152 12.96 -11.29 -9.42
CA LEU A 152 11.69 -10.67 -9.77
C LEU A 152 11.07 -11.34 -11.01
N ILE A 153 9.92 -11.99 -10.82
CA ILE A 153 9.15 -12.57 -11.91
C ILE A 153 7.97 -11.65 -12.24
N LEU A 154 7.81 -11.29 -13.51
CA LEU A 154 6.67 -10.52 -14.01
C LEU A 154 5.85 -11.40 -14.95
N GLU A 155 4.58 -11.61 -14.63
CA GLU A 155 3.68 -12.45 -15.43
C GLU A 155 2.37 -11.74 -15.72
N LYS A 156 1.71 -12.15 -16.81
CA LYS A 156 0.36 -11.69 -17.15
C LYS A 156 -0.65 -12.71 -16.66
N VAL A 157 -1.38 -12.36 -15.61
CA VAL A 157 -2.41 -13.21 -14.99
C VAL A 157 -3.77 -12.57 -15.26
N GLN A 158 -4.72 -13.33 -15.82
CA GLN A 158 -6.08 -12.85 -16.10
C GLN A 158 -6.14 -11.47 -16.80
N GLY A 159 -5.23 -11.24 -17.75
CA GLY A 159 -5.20 -10.02 -18.56
C GLY A 159 -4.51 -8.81 -17.91
N HIS A 160 -4.07 -8.90 -16.66
CA HIS A 160 -3.30 -7.85 -15.98
C HIS A 160 -1.91 -8.35 -15.57
N MET A 161 -1.01 -7.41 -15.24
CA MET A 161 0.34 -7.74 -14.83
C MET A 161 0.40 -8.00 -13.32
N VAL A 162 1.14 -9.05 -12.95
CA VAL A 162 1.49 -9.37 -11.56
C VAL A 162 3.01 -9.55 -11.43
N ALA A 163 3.61 -8.92 -10.42
CA ALA A 163 4.97 -9.18 -9.99
C ALA A 163 4.99 -10.18 -8.83
N PHE A 164 5.86 -11.18 -8.89
CA PHE A 164 6.09 -12.12 -7.79
C PHE A 164 7.44 -11.85 -7.14
N LEU A 165 7.41 -11.12 -6.02
CA LEU A 165 8.61 -10.74 -5.28
C LEU A 165 9.12 -11.92 -4.46
N ALA A 166 10.41 -12.24 -4.57
CA ALA A 166 11.02 -13.27 -3.74
C ALA A 166 11.15 -12.83 -2.27
N LEU A 167 10.83 -13.74 -1.36
CA LEU A 167 11.01 -13.54 0.07
C LEU A 167 12.46 -13.85 0.49
N LYS A 168 12.98 -13.06 1.44
CA LYS A 168 14.23 -13.39 2.14
C LYS A 168 14.01 -14.61 3.03
N HIS A 169 14.99 -15.50 3.12
CA HIS A 169 14.90 -16.70 3.97
C HIS A 169 14.90 -16.35 5.45
N GLY A 170 13.72 -16.39 6.07
CA GLY A 170 13.52 -16.13 7.49
C GLY A 170 12.21 -15.42 7.76
N ARG A 171 12.02 -15.00 9.01
CA ARG A 171 10.82 -14.25 9.42
C ARG A 171 11.18 -13.23 10.50
N ILE A 172 10.24 -12.34 10.78
CA ILE A 172 10.35 -11.41 11.89
C ILE A 172 9.59 -11.98 13.08
N ASP A 173 10.27 -12.06 14.23
CA ASP A 173 9.65 -12.34 15.52
C ASP A 173 9.74 -11.09 16.40
N TYR A 174 8.90 -11.03 17.44
CA TYR A 174 8.91 -9.95 18.40
C TYR A 174 9.81 -10.24 19.61
N LEU A 175 10.49 -9.21 20.10
CA LEU A 175 11.13 -9.23 21.41
C LEU A 175 10.06 -9.14 22.50
N PRO A 176 10.26 -9.75 23.69
CA PRO A 176 9.28 -9.68 24.79
C PRO A 176 8.91 -8.24 25.22
N THR A 177 9.79 -7.27 24.94
CA THR A 177 9.54 -5.85 25.23
C THR A 177 8.39 -5.25 24.43
N VAL A 178 7.91 -5.91 23.36
CA VAL A 178 6.81 -5.42 22.53
C VAL A 178 5.51 -5.24 23.33
N GLU A 179 5.22 -6.13 24.28
CA GLU A 179 3.99 -6.11 25.09
C GLU A 179 3.90 -4.82 25.91
N SER A 180 5.01 -4.44 26.53
CA SER A 180 5.14 -3.18 27.29
C SER A 180 5.08 -1.93 26.40
N PHE A 181 5.34 -2.08 25.09
CA PHE A 181 5.28 -0.98 24.13
C PHE A 181 3.85 -0.72 23.61
N LEU A 182 2.97 -1.71 23.61
CA LEU A 182 1.62 -1.59 23.04
C LEU A 182 0.81 -0.39 23.57
N PRO A 183 0.78 -0.07 24.88
CA PRO A 183 0.05 1.11 25.37
C PRO A 183 0.62 2.43 24.84
N THR A 184 1.92 2.51 24.62
CA THR A 184 2.59 3.68 24.02
C THR A 184 2.19 3.80 22.56
N LEU A 185 2.20 2.69 21.83
CA LEU A 185 1.77 2.65 20.44
C LEU A 185 0.30 3.07 20.28
N ALA A 186 -0.60 2.55 21.12
CA ALA A 186 -2.03 2.91 21.14
C ALA A 186 -2.25 4.42 21.26
N LYS A 187 -1.54 5.07 22.18
CA LYS A 187 -1.58 6.53 22.35
C LYS A 187 -1.03 7.26 21.14
N ALA A 188 0.11 6.79 20.62
CA ALA A 188 0.77 7.43 19.49
C ALA A 188 -0.03 7.29 18.18
N LEU A 189 -0.90 6.27 18.05
CA LEU A 189 -1.83 6.13 16.93
C LEU A 189 -2.91 7.22 16.83
N LYS A 190 -3.06 8.07 17.87
CA LYS A 190 -3.91 9.27 17.80
C LYS A 190 -3.23 10.47 17.12
N GLY A 191 -1.95 10.35 16.80
CA GLY A 191 -1.15 11.41 16.19
C GLY A 191 -0.39 10.95 14.95
N SER A 192 0.36 11.88 14.36
CA SER A 192 1.23 11.61 13.21
C SER A 192 2.66 11.34 13.69
N PHE A 193 2.93 10.09 14.07
CA PHE A 193 4.26 9.62 14.45
C PHE A 193 4.78 8.55 13.48
N ARG A 194 6.10 8.40 13.39
CA ARG A 194 6.76 7.34 12.60
C ARG A 194 6.73 5.99 13.33
N LEU A 195 5.53 5.46 13.51
CA LEU A 195 5.29 4.29 14.37
C LEU A 195 5.96 3.00 13.86
N ARG A 196 6.14 2.86 12.54
CA ARG A 196 6.80 1.68 11.96
C ARG A 196 8.27 1.58 12.40
N GLU A 197 8.98 2.71 12.43
CA GLU A 197 10.38 2.77 12.88
C GLU A 197 10.49 2.40 14.37
N LEU A 198 9.53 2.85 15.19
CA LEU A 198 9.47 2.51 16.62
C LEU A 198 9.15 1.02 16.83
N LEU A 199 8.18 0.47 16.10
CA LEU A 199 7.83 -0.95 16.19
C LEU A 199 9.00 -1.84 15.78
N ALA A 200 9.79 -1.42 14.78
CA ALA A 200 10.97 -2.16 14.32
C ALA A 200 12.03 -2.35 15.42
N LEU A 201 12.10 -1.48 16.43
CA LEU A 201 12.99 -1.65 17.60
C LEU A 201 12.62 -2.86 18.48
N HIS A 202 11.38 -3.33 18.37
CA HIS A 202 10.85 -4.49 19.08
C HIS A 202 10.80 -5.75 18.21
N GLN A 203 11.32 -5.68 16.99
CA GLN A 203 11.32 -6.76 16.03
C GLN A 203 12.74 -7.31 15.84
N GLN A 204 12.86 -8.62 15.70
CA GLN A 204 14.10 -9.30 15.38
C GLN A 204 13.92 -10.19 14.15
N TRP A 205 14.90 -10.14 13.24
CA TRP A 205 14.92 -11.06 12.10
C TRP A 205 15.51 -12.40 12.52
N ILE A 206 14.76 -13.48 12.29
CA ILE A 206 15.20 -14.85 12.52
C ILE A 206 15.57 -15.46 11.16
N PRO A 207 16.86 -15.51 10.80
CA PRO A 207 17.29 -16.04 9.51
C PRO A 207 16.99 -17.53 9.40
N ASN A 208 16.60 -17.97 8.20
CA ASN A 208 16.29 -19.37 7.88
C ASN A 208 15.16 -20.01 8.71
N ALA A 209 14.40 -19.22 9.46
CA ALA A 209 13.18 -19.69 10.11
C ALA A 209 12.14 -20.13 9.08
N SER A 210 11.31 -21.10 9.47
CA SER A 210 10.21 -21.58 8.62
C SER A 210 9.19 -20.47 8.35
N GLN A 211 8.85 -20.28 7.09
CA GLN A 211 7.90 -19.27 6.61
C GLN A 211 6.52 -19.88 6.42
N ILE A 212 6.00 -20.50 7.48
CA ILE A 212 4.67 -21.13 7.52
C ILE A 212 3.70 -20.33 8.37
N VAL A 213 2.42 -20.35 8.02
CA VAL A 213 1.33 -19.73 8.81
C VAL A 213 0.63 -20.77 9.67
N SER A 214 0.28 -20.36 10.89
CA SER A 214 -0.63 -21.07 11.79
C SER A 214 -1.76 -20.15 12.21
N GLU A 215 -2.90 -20.73 12.61
CA GLU A 215 -4.12 -19.97 12.93
C GLU A 215 -3.92 -19.03 14.12
N GLU A 216 -2.93 -19.31 14.98
CA GLU A 216 -2.70 -18.60 16.23
C GLU A 216 -1.70 -17.45 16.12
N ASN A 217 -1.02 -17.26 14.98
CA ASN A 217 0.04 -16.25 14.86
C ASN A 217 0.08 -15.59 13.49
N ILE A 218 0.36 -14.29 13.48
CA ILE A 218 0.75 -13.58 12.26
C ILE A 218 2.16 -14.02 11.85
N LEU A 219 2.35 -14.31 10.56
CA LEU A 219 3.65 -14.50 9.95
C LEU A 219 4.10 -13.18 9.32
N LEU A 220 5.26 -12.68 9.76
CA LEU A 220 5.89 -11.50 9.20
C LEU A 220 7.11 -11.90 8.37
N VAL A 221 7.04 -11.69 7.07
CA VAL A 221 8.14 -12.01 6.13
C VAL A 221 8.62 -10.76 5.43
N ARG A 222 9.84 -10.82 4.88
CA ARG A 222 10.45 -9.68 4.19
C ARG A 222 10.81 -10.00 2.74
N THR A 223 10.68 -9.01 1.87
CA THR A 223 11.33 -9.00 0.54
C THR A 223 12.57 -8.11 0.60
N GLU A 224 13.31 -8.01 -0.51
CA GLU A 224 14.16 -6.84 -0.71
C GLU A 224 13.31 -5.55 -0.72
N PRO A 225 13.84 -4.40 -0.26
CA PRO A 225 13.12 -3.14 -0.25
C PRO A 225 12.56 -2.79 -1.63
N LEU A 226 11.27 -2.50 -1.72
CA LEU A 226 10.64 -2.08 -2.97
C LEU A 226 10.50 -0.56 -3.00
N HIS A 227 11.17 0.11 -3.92
CA HIS A 227 10.99 1.55 -4.13
C HIS A 227 9.92 1.76 -5.21
N ILE A 228 8.83 2.43 -4.85
CA ILE A 228 7.73 2.71 -5.77
C ILE A 228 7.42 4.20 -5.75
N ARG A 229 7.58 4.89 -6.88
CA ARG A 229 7.29 6.33 -6.98
C ARG A 229 6.16 6.71 -7.93
N THR A 230 5.92 5.86 -8.92
CA THR A 230 5.13 6.24 -10.10
C THR A 230 3.88 5.37 -10.28
N VAL A 231 3.64 4.45 -9.36
CA VAL A 231 2.50 3.53 -9.31
C VAL A 231 2.13 3.24 -7.86
N PHE A 232 0.93 2.73 -7.63
CA PHE A 232 0.60 1.97 -6.43
C PHE A 232 0.86 0.50 -6.69
N ALA A 233 1.13 -0.26 -5.62
CA ALA A 233 1.07 -1.71 -5.68
C ALA A 233 0.06 -2.26 -4.67
N ARG A 234 -0.52 -3.42 -4.98
CA ARG A 234 -1.46 -4.12 -4.12
C ARG A 234 -1.12 -5.60 -4.07
N VAL A 235 -1.12 -6.20 -2.87
CA VAL A 235 -0.99 -7.66 -2.72
C VAL A 235 -2.23 -8.37 -3.26
N VAL A 236 -2.02 -9.35 -4.14
CA VAL A 236 -3.09 -10.14 -4.77
C VAL A 236 -3.33 -11.42 -3.96
N ASP A 237 -4.21 -11.33 -2.97
CA ASP A 237 -4.48 -12.41 -2.01
C ASP A 237 -4.85 -13.75 -2.68
N THR A 238 -5.61 -13.70 -3.78
CA THR A 238 -6.05 -14.90 -4.53
C THR A 238 -4.93 -15.65 -5.22
N LEU A 239 -3.74 -15.05 -5.37
CA LEU A 239 -2.56 -15.67 -5.97
C LEU A 239 -1.55 -16.15 -4.91
N LEU A 240 -1.83 -15.95 -3.63
CA LEU A 240 -1.02 -16.55 -2.57
C LEU A 240 -1.22 -18.08 -2.55
N PRO A 241 -0.23 -18.84 -2.03
CA PRO A 241 -0.38 -20.27 -1.85
C PRO A 241 -1.61 -20.60 -1.00
N LYS A 242 -2.28 -21.72 -1.29
CA LYS A 242 -3.46 -22.15 -0.55
C LYS A 242 -3.18 -22.21 0.96
N GLY A 243 -4.08 -21.60 1.75
CA GLY A 243 -3.97 -21.54 3.21
C GLY A 243 -3.34 -20.26 3.74
N TYR A 244 -2.73 -19.44 2.87
CA TYR A 244 -2.27 -18.09 3.21
C TYR A 244 -3.33 -17.05 2.88
N ARG A 245 -3.35 -16.00 3.68
CA ARG A 245 -4.01 -14.72 3.41
C ARG A 245 -3.10 -13.60 3.85
N HIS A 246 -3.13 -12.49 3.12
CA HIS A 246 -2.53 -11.24 3.54
C HIS A 246 -3.55 -10.42 4.32
N THR A 247 -3.08 -9.62 5.27
CA THR A 247 -3.95 -8.63 5.93
C THR A 247 -4.50 -7.60 4.94
N SER A 248 -5.52 -6.86 5.36
CA SER A 248 -6.06 -5.71 4.65
C SER A 248 -5.07 -4.54 4.50
N ALA A 249 -3.89 -4.57 5.12
CA ALA A 249 -2.81 -3.60 4.87
C ALA A 249 -2.04 -3.95 3.58
N ASN A 250 -2.76 -4.11 2.48
CA ASN A 250 -2.23 -4.69 1.24
C ASN A 250 -1.84 -3.65 0.18
N ILE A 251 -1.93 -2.34 0.46
CA ILE A 251 -1.59 -1.27 -0.48
C ILE A 251 -0.24 -0.65 -0.17
N LEU A 252 0.65 -0.65 -1.15
CA LEU A 252 1.90 0.09 -1.17
C LEU A 252 1.66 1.40 -1.95
N GLN A 253 1.77 2.52 -1.24
CA GLN A 253 1.58 3.85 -1.80
C GLN A 253 2.90 4.34 -2.40
N PRO A 254 2.86 5.09 -3.51
CA PRO A 254 4.07 5.68 -4.06
C PRO A 254 4.70 6.64 -3.05
N ASN A 255 5.95 6.40 -2.69
CA ASN A 255 6.71 7.25 -1.78
C ASN A 255 8.16 7.40 -2.28
N THR A 256 8.90 8.33 -1.68
CA THR A 256 10.29 8.57 -2.06
C THR A 256 11.29 7.64 -1.38
N GLU A 257 10.82 6.78 -0.48
CA GLU A 257 11.63 5.91 0.39
C GLU A 257 11.41 4.43 0.00
N ALA A 258 11.94 3.50 0.79
CA ALA A 258 11.57 2.09 0.63
C ALA A 258 10.09 1.94 1.03
N SER A 259 9.28 1.44 0.11
CA SER A 259 7.88 1.07 0.34
C SER A 259 7.77 -0.41 0.68
N GLY A 260 7.15 -0.71 1.82
CA GLY A 260 6.63 -2.04 2.17
C GLY A 260 7.61 -3.19 1.92
N ASP A 261 8.57 -3.39 2.82
CA ASP A 261 9.48 -4.53 2.81
C ASP A 261 9.01 -5.68 3.71
N ILE A 262 8.04 -5.43 4.59
CA ILE A 262 7.42 -6.40 5.50
C ILE A 262 6.01 -6.71 5.01
N TYR A 263 5.66 -8.00 4.96
CA TYR A 263 4.34 -8.49 4.58
C TYR A 263 3.73 -9.30 5.72
N GLU A 264 2.44 -9.07 5.98
CA GLU A 264 1.72 -9.62 7.11
C GLU A 264 0.75 -10.71 6.64
N LEU A 265 1.09 -11.97 6.92
CA LEU A 265 0.37 -13.15 6.45
C LEU A 265 -0.26 -13.93 7.61
N PHE A 266 -1.44 -14.51 7.39
CA PHE A 266 -2.13 -15.38 8.34
C PHE A 266 -2.84 -16.53 7.64
N GLY A 267 -3.32 -17.49 8.41
CA GLY A 267 -4.07 -18.65 7.91
C GLY A 267 -3.49 -19.97 8.42
N SER A 268 -3.60 -21.02 7.62
CA SER A 268 -3.18 -22.37 8.02
C SER A 268 -2.57 -23.09 6.82
N SER A 269 -1.24 -23.22 6.82
CA SER A 269 -0.49 -23.93 5.78
C SER A 269 0.84 -24.42 6.31
N GLN A 270 1.18 -25.67 5.99
CA GLN A 270 2.48 -26.28 6.30
C GLN A 270 3.50 -26.11 5.18
N LYS A 271 3.09 -25.60 4.01
CA LYS A 271 4.00 -25.30 2.90
C LYS A 271 4.51 -23.88 3.05
N PRO A 272 5.83 -23.62 2.99
CA PRO A 272 6.36 -22.27 3.11
C PRO A 272 5.89 -21.39 1.95
N VAL A 273 5.68 -20.10 2.24
CA VAL A 273 5.50 -19.09 1.20
C VAL A 273 6.87 -18.65 0.69
N GLU A 274 7.02 -18.52 -0.62
CA GLU A 274 8.29 -18.14 -1.24
C GLU A 274 8.22 -16.77 -1.90
N ARG A 275 7.02 -16.33 -2.29
CA ARG A 275 6.82 -15.14 -3.10
C ARG A 275 5.57 -14.37 -2.70
N ILE A 276 5.61 -13.04 -2.86
CA ILE A 276 4.46 -12.15 -2.70
C ILE A 276 3.99 -11.65 -4.07
N PRO A 277 2.74 -11.92 -4.47
CA PRO A 277 2.16 -11.41 -5.71
C PRO A 277 1.68 -9.97 -5.52
N LEU A 278 2.14 -9.06 -6.37
CA LEU A 278 1.74 -7.66 -6.42
C LEU A 278 1.14 -7.32 -7.79
N GLU A 279 -0.03 -6.72 -7.80
CA GLU A 279 -0.55 -5.99 -8.96
C GLU A 279 -0.25 -4.49 -8.81
N PHE A 280 -0.26 -3.73 -9.91
CA PHE A 280 0.09 -2.32 -9.91
C PHE A 280 -1.03 -1.45 -10.48
N TYR A 281 -1.16 -0.23 -9.94
CA TYR A 281 -2.07 0.79 -10.45
C TYR A 281 -1.30 2.05 -10.82
N THR A 282 -1.53 2.54 -12.03
CA THR A 282 -0.95 3.79 -12.52
C THR A 282 -1.47 5.00 -11.73
N LEU A 283 -0.67 6.05 -11.64
CA LEU A 283 -1.10 7.32 -11.04
C LEU A 283 -2.16 8.05 -11.89
N GLU A 284 -2.21 7.80 -13.20
CA GLU A 284 -3.17 8.40 -14.12
C GLU A 284 -3.56 7.34 -15.19
N PRO A 285 -4.85 7.23 -15.59
CA PRO A 285 -5.32 6.13 -16.43
C PRO A 285 -4.63 5.99 -17.79
N HIS A 286 -4.14 7.09 -18.37
CA HIS A 286 -3.53 7.09 -19.70
C HIS A 286 -2.04 6.75 -19.69
N ARG A 287 -1.38 6.73 -18.51
CA ARG A 287 0.08 6.57 -18.41
C ARG A 287 0.62 5.27 -18.98
N GLU A 288 -0.17 4.21 -18.93
CA GLU A 288 0.23 2.93 -19.52
C GLU A 288 0.46 3.02 -21.04
N HIS A 289 -0.22 3.95 -21.71
CA HIS A 289 -0.19 4.12 -23.17
C HIS A 289 0.74 5.23 -23.64
N VAL A 290 1.33 6.02 -22.73
CA VAL A 290 2.28 7.09 -23.07
C VAL A 290 3.69 6.55 -22.92
N PHE A 291 4.51 6.60 -23.98
CA PHE A 291 5.90 6.19 -23.89
C PHE A 291 6.70 7.23 -23.11
N PHE A 292 7.53 6.80 -22.15
CA PHE A 292 8.44 7.70 -21.43
C PHE A 292 9.38 8.47 -22.38
N ALA A 293 9.75 7.85 -23.51
CA ALA A 293 10.52 8.49 -24.58
C ALA A 293 9.84 9.76 -25.11
N ASP A 294 8.51 9.76 -25.26
CA ASP A 294 7.76 10.93 -25.75
C ASP A 294 7.74 12.05 -24.70
N ARG A 295 7.77 11.70 -23.41
CA ARG A 295 7.81 12.69 -22.32
C ARG A 295 9.18 13.35 -22.21
N ASP A 296 10.26 12.57 -22.28
CA ASP A 296 11.62 13.12 -22.30
C ASP A 296 11.86 13.91 -23.59
N GLN A 297 11.33 13.47 -24.73
CA GLN A 297 11.40 14.19 -26.00
C GLN A 297 10.60 15.49 -25.98
N LEU A 298 9.37 15.50 -25.43
CA LEU A 298 8.58 16.72 -25.23
C LEU A 298 9.30 17.68 -24.28
N LEU A 299 9.85 17.16 -23.18
CA LEU A 299 10.52 17.98 -22.17
C LEU A 299 11.88 18.52 -22.64
N LEU A 300 12.66 17.74 -23.39
CA LEU A 300 13.87 18.20 -24.08
C LEU A 300 13.53 19.28 -25.12
N SER A 301 12.44 19.09 -25.87
CA SER A 301 11.93 20.08 -26.82
C SER A 301 11.44 21.36 -26.13
N LEU A 302 10.94 21.25 -24.90
CA LEU A 302 10.52 22.38 -24.04
C LEU A 302 11.67 22.97 -23.20
N GLN A 303 12.85 22.38 -23.19
CA GLN A 303 14.03 22.91 -22.49
C GLN A 303 14.98 23.64 -23.43
N ASP A 304 14.96 23.32 -24.73
CA ASP A 304 15.61 24.13 -25.75
C ASP A 304 14.72 25.31 -26.18
N LYS A 305 15.10 26.51 -25.73
CA LYS A 305 14.41 27.76 -26.09
C LYS A 305 14.26 27.92 -27.61
N LYS A 306 15.25 27.49 -28.41
CA LYS A 306 15.18 27.62 -29.88
C LYS A 306 14.06 26.76 -30.46
N THR A 307 13.95 25.50 -30.01
CA THR A 307 12.89 24.59 -30.43
C THR A 307 11.50 25.11 -30.04
N ILE A 308 11.35 25.69 -28.83
CA ILE A 308 10.07 26.30 -28.42
C ILE A 308 9.67 27.45 -29.35
N PHE A 309 10.57 28.41 -29.57
CA PHE A 309 10.26 29.59 -30.39
C PHE A 309 9.96 29.20 -31.85
N HIS A 310 10.69 28.23 -32.40
CA HIS A 310 10.43 27.71 -33.74
C HIS A 310 9.08 26.99 -33.87
N THR A 311 8.63 26.33 -32.79
CA THR A 311 7.32 25.67 -32.77
C THR A 311 6.18 26.71 -32.78
N PHE A 312 6.37 27.86 -32.10
CA PHE A 312 5.41 28.97 -32.17
C PHE A 312 5.41 29.70 -33.52
N GLU A 313 6.54 29.76 -34.23
CA GLU A 313 6.64 30.30 -35.59
C GLU A 313 5.93 29.43 -36.63
N THR A 314 5.84 28.13 -36.37
CA THR A 314 5.26 27.13 -37.29
C THR A 314 3.86 26.67 -36.90
N ALA A 315 3.32 27.15 -35.77
CA ALA A 315 1.96 26.89 -35.37
C ALA A 315 0.96 27.59 -36.32
N PRO A 316 -0.14 26.94 -36.72
CA PRO A 316 -1.16 27.58 -37.53
C PRO A 316 -1.75 28.78 -36.79
N ALA A 317 -1.89 29.90 -37.49
CA ALA A 317 -2.48 31.13 -36.97
C ALA A 317 -3.94 30.89 -36.50
N PRO A 318 -4.41 31.63 -35.48
CA PRO A 318 -5.76 31.47 -34.91
C PRO A 318 -6.90 31.66 -35.91
#